data_AF-A0A2A3HBQ4-F1
#
_entry.id   AF-A0A2A3HBQ4-F1
#
_cell.length_a   1.000
_cell.length_b   1.000
_cell.length_c   1.000
_cell.angle_alpha   90.00
_cell.angle_beta   90.00
_cell.angle_gamma   90.00
#
_symmetry.space_group_name_H-M   'P 1'
#
loop_
_entity.id
_entity.type
_entity.pdbx_description
1 polymer ?
#
loop_
_entity_poly.entity_id
_entity_poly.type
_entity_poly.pdbx_seq_one_letter_code
_entity_poly.pdbx_strand_id
1 'polypeptide(L)'
;MSSNALMTFKSHIEGKNADVAIFHDRIEWARGRGVSAGKLTAGLLTGGASLLATGVRGSKAGSEMIPVKNISSVVTKRDGLMYTKVVVVASGNTIDFRVPHAAAPGIKNLLTDLVLGKVPAPGQPAPVAPYPVHAPAPAPAPALAPAPHVTSPVEQLQQLAELRDAGILTEEEFSAKKAEILARM
;
A
#
# COMPACT_ATOMS: atom_id res chain seq x y z
N MET A 1 -0.99 7.06 -18.38
CA MET A 1 -1.84 6.62 -17.26
C MET A 1 -1.04 6.85 -16.00
N SER A 2 -1.40 7.88 -15.22
CA SER A 2 -0.60 8.33 -14.09
C SER A 2 -0.58 7.26 -13.00
N SER A 3 0.50 6.50 -12.93
CA SER A 3 0.72 5.43 -11.94
C SER A 3 0.91 6.05 -10.57
N ASN A 4 -0.18 6.32 -9.84
CA ASN A 4 -0.11 6.80 -8.45
C ASN A 4 0.01 5.61 -7.49
N ALA A 5 1.14 4.89 -7.60
CA ALA A 5 1.48 3.85 -6.65
C ALA A 5 1.94 4.50 -5.34
N LEU A 6 1.36 4.08 -4.23
CA LEU A 6 1.70 4.54 -2.88
C LEU A 6 3.07 4.02 -2.45
N MET A 7 3.39 2.78 -2.84
CA MET A 7 4.69 2.18 -2.55
C MET A 7 5.03 1.12 -3.60
N THR A 8 6.30 1.05 -3.97
CA THR A 8 6.85 -0.03 -4.80
C THR A 8 8.01 -0.70 -4.10
N PHE A 9 8.15 -2.02 -4.26
CA PHE A 9 9.26 -2.77 -3.69
C PHE A 9 9.53 -4.06 -4.47
N LYS A 10 10.76 -4.57 -4.33
CA LYS A 10 11.14 -5.89 -4.83
C LYS A 10 10.77 -6.94 -3.79
N SER A 11 10.17 -8.03 -4.24
CA SER A 11 9.81 -9.18 -3.41
C SER A 11 10.32 -10.47 -4.02
N HIS A 12 10.50 -11.49 -3.19
CA HIS A 12 10.75 -12.85 -3.64
C HIS A 12 9.51 -13.72 -3.36
N ILE A 13 8.84 -14.16 -4.42
CA ILE A 13 7.58 -14.91 -4.38
C ILE A 13 7.82 -16.28 -5.02
N GLU A 14 7.62 -17.36 -4.26
CA GLU A 14 7.82 -18.75 -4.73
C GLU A 14 9.17 -18.99 -5.44
N GLY A 15 10.26 -18.40 -4.95
CA GLY A 15 11.58 -18.58 -5.56
C GLY A 15 11.88 -17.63 -6.72
N LYS A 16 11.00 -16.69 -7.05
CA LYS A 16 11.17 -15.73 -8.14
C LYS A 16 11.16 -14.29 -7.67
N ASN A 17 11.96 -13.45 -8.31
CA ASN A 17 11.89 -12.01 -8.13
C ASN A 17 10.57 -11.47 -8.72
N ALA A 18 9.93 -10.61 -7.95
CA ALA A 18 8.72 -9.93 -8.32
C ALA A 18 8.85 -8.43 -8.04
N ASP A 19 8.36 -7.63 -8.97
CA ASP A 19 8.11 -6.21 -8.77
C ASP A 19 6.70 -6.05 -8.21
N VAL A 20 6.57 -5.41 -7.05
CA VAL A 20 5.29 -5.20 -6.36
C VAL A 20 5.00 -3.71 -6.28
N ALA A 21 3.76 -3.34 -6.58
CA ALA A 21 3.24 -1.99 -6.44
C ALA A 21 1.95 -2.01 -5.63
N ILE A 22 1.88 -1.15 -4.61
CA ILE A 22 0.68 -0.95 -3.79
C ILE A 22 0.01 0.34 -4.25
N PHE A 23 -1.27 0.25 -4.53
CA PHE A 23 -2.17 1.36 -4.84
C PHE A 23 -3.24 1.47 -3.75
N HIS A 24 -4.06 2.51 -3.81
CA HIS A 24 -5.16 2.70 -2.86
C HIS A 24 -6.19 1.56 -2.89
N ASP A 25 -6.49 1.06 -4.10
CA ASP A 25 -7.57 0.11 -4.35
C ASP A 25 -7.08 -1.32 -4.56
N ARG A 26 -5.78 -1.52 -4.82
CA ARG A 26 -5.22 -2.82 -5.20
C ARG A 26 -3.71 -2.93 -4.98
N ILE A 27 -3.23 -4.16 -4.95
CA ILE A 27 -1.81 -4.53 -5.00
C ILE A 27 -1.58 -5.24 -6.32
N GLU A 28 -0.59 -4.82 -7.09
CA GLU A 28 -0.16 -5.47 -8.33
C GLU A 28 1.25 -6.05 -8.16
N TRP A 29 1.51 -7.21 -8.77
CA TRP A 29 2.87 -7.71 -8.89
C TRP A 29 3.12 -8.45 -10.21
N ALA A 30 4.35 -8.33 -10.72
CA ALA A 30 4.79 -9.06 -11.90
C ALA A 30 5.95 -9.98 -11.54
N ARG A 31 5.79 -11.29 -11.79
CA ARG A 31 6.87 -12.27 -11.54
C ARG A 31 7.74 -12.43 -12.78
N GLY A 32 9.06 -12.47 -12.57
CA GLY A 32 10.02 -12.74 -13.65
C GLY A 32 9.81 -14.11 -14.32
N ARG A 33 9.95 -14.16 -15.65
CA ARG A 33 9.96 -15.41 -16.44
C ARG A 33 11.26 -16.18 -16.22
N GLY A 34 11.40 -16.81 -15.05
CA GLY A 34 12.55 -17.66 -14.75
C GLY A 34 12.46 -19.01 -15.43
N VAL A 35 13.22 -19.22 -16.51
CA VAL A 35 13.71 -20.56 -16.91
C VAL A 35 15.06 -20.70 -16.22
N SER A 36 15.20 -21.58 -15.23
CA SER A 36 16.47 -21.72 -14.51
C SER A 36 17.55 -22.27 -15.43
N ALA A 37 18.69 -21.60 -15.55
CA ALA A 37 19.81 -21.98 -16.41
C ALA A 37 20.27 -23.44 -16.20
N GLY A 38 20.30 -23.93 -14.94
CA GLY A 38 20.67 -25.33 -14.65
C GLY A 38 19.72 -26.38 -15.26
N LYS A 39 18.44 -26.04 -15.47
CA LYS A 39 17.46 -26.95 -16.11
C LYS A 39 17.60 -26.97 -17.64
N LEU A 40 18.11 -25.89 -18.24
CA LEU A 40 18.44 -25.86 -19.67
C LEU A 40 19.72 -26.66 -19.94
N THR A 41 20.74 -26.53 -19.08
CA THR A 41 22.00 -27.29 -19.21
C THR A 41 21.79 -28.79 -19.03
N ALA A 42 20.96 -29.22 -18.05
CA ALA A 42 20.59 -30.62 -17.90
C ALA A 42 19.81 -31.15 -19.12
N GLY A 43 18.92 -30.35 -19.69
CA GLY A 43 18.19 -30.68 -20.93
C GLY A 43 19.09 -30.89 -22.15
N LEU A 44 20.15 -30.08 -22.28
CA LEU A 44 21.15 -30.22 -23.35
C LEU A 44 22.05 -31.43 -23.15
N LEU A 45 22.52 -31.68 -21.91
CA LEU A 45 23.46 -32.76 -21.62
C LEU A 45 22.85 -34.17 -21.72
N THR A 46 21.53 -34.31 -21.63
CA THR A 46 20.83 -35.61 -21.72
C THR A 46 20.07 -35.81 -23.03
N GLY A 47 20.42 -35.07 -24.08
CA GLY A 47 19.80 -35.23 -25.40
C GLY A 47 18.28 -34.98 -25.41
N GLY A 48 17.80 -33.98 -24.65
CA GLY A 48 16.38 -33.61 -24.61
C GLY A 48 15.48 -34.48 -23.72
N ALA A 49 15.93 -35.65 -23.27
CA ALA A 49 15.13 -36.55 -22.43
C ALA A 49 14.87 -35.98 -21.01
N SER A 50 15.81 -35.19 -20.47
CA SER A 50 15.72 -34.61 -19.12
C SER A 50 14.76 -33.43 -18.99
N LEU A 51 14.37 -32.76 -20.08
CA LEU A 51 13.38 -31.67 -20.01
C LEU A 51 11.98 -32.19 -19.67
N LEU A 52 11.63 -33.39 -20.15
CA LEU A 52 10.35 -34.03 -19.87
C LEU A 52 10.35 -34.71 -18.48
N ALA A 53 11.47 -35.33 -18.10
CA ALA A 53 11.61 -35.99 -16.80
C ALA A 53 11.65 -35.03 -15.59
N THR A 54 12.07 -33.78 -15.79
CA THR A 54 12.13 -32.76 -14.71
C THR A 54 10.83 -31.98 -14.50
N GLY A 55 9.73 -32.37 -15.16
CA GLY A 55 8.40 -31.84 -14.87
C GLY A 55 8.33 -30.32 -14.96
N VAL A 56 8.85 -29.73 -16.04
CA VAL A 56 8.85 -28.28 -16.26
C VAL A 56 7.42 -27.79 -16.52
N ARG A 57 6.62 -27.70 -15.44
CA ARG A 57 5.38 -26.95 -15.45
C ARG A 57 5.78 -25.48 -15.54
N GLY A 58 5.61 -24.89 -16.72
CA GLY A 58 5.90 -23.48 -16.99
C GLY A 58 5.32 -22.62 -15.88
N SER A 59 6.18 -22.07 -15.03
CA SER A 59 5.76 -21.25 -13.91
C SER A 59 5.16 -19.97 -14.47
N LYS A 60 3.83 -19.83 -14.38
CA LYS A 60 3.04 -18.73 -14.95
C LYS A 60 3.76 -17.40 -14.70
N ALA A 61 4.32 -16.84 -15.77
CA ALA A 61 4.72 -15.45 -15.83
C ALA A 61 3.42 -14.69 -16.08
N GLY A 62 2.99 -13.93 -15.08
CA GLY A 62 1.76 -13.16 -15.12
C GLY A 62 1.93 -11.93 -14.25
N SER A 63 1.38 -10.82 -14.72
CA SER A 63 1.03 -9.70 -13.87
C SER A 63 -0.23 -10.10 -13.12
N GLU A 64 -0.18 -10.11 -11.80
CA GLU A 64 -1.28 -10.52 -10.94
C GLU A 64 -1.66 -9.37 -10.01
N MET A 65 -2.91 -9.35 -9.55
CA MET A 65 -3.47 -8.23 -8.80
C MET A 65 -4.48 -8.71 -7.75
N ILE A 66 -4.39 -8.15 -6.55
CA ILE A 66 -5.37 -8.33 -5.46
C ILE A 66 -6.00 -6.97 -5.13
N PRO A 67 -7.32 -6.81 -5.25
CA PRO A 67 -8.02 -5.62 -4.76
C PRO A 67 -7.89 -5.52 -3.23
N VAL A 68 -7.62 -4.34 -2.69
CA VAL A 68 -7.51 -4.07 -1.26
C VAL A 68 -8.78 -4.49 -0.51
N LYS A 69 -9.96 -4.24 -1.10
CA LYS A 69 -11.26 -4.65 -0.55
C LYS A 69 -11.42 -6.16 -0.32
N ASN A 70 -10.63 -6.98 -1.02
CA ASN A 70 -10.67 -8.44 -0.91
C ASN A 70 -9.65 -8.96 0.11
N ILE A 71 -8.78 -8.10 0.65
CA ILE A 71 -7.79 -8.47 1.68
C ILE A 71 -8.52 -8.58 3.01
N SER A 72 -8.41 -9.75 3.64
CA SER A 72 -9.01 -10.01 4.95
C SER A 72 -8.00 -9.78 6.09
N SER A 73 -6.71 -10.05 5.87
CA SER A 73 -5.68 -9.79 6.87
C SER A 73 -4.28 -9.66 6.27
N VAL A 74 -3.41 -8.98 7.02
CA VAL A 74 -2.00 -8.83 6.70
C VAL A 74 -1.16 -9.21 7.92
N VAL A 75 -0.27 -10.18 7.76
CA VAL A 75 0.55 -10.72 8.86
C VAL A 75 2.01 -10.71 8.46
N THR A 76 2.91 -10.42 9.40
CA THR A 76 4.36 -10.54 9.19
C THR A 76 4.89 -11.78 9.89
N LYS A 77 5.63 -12.62 9.16
CA LYS A 77 6.34 -13.79 9.71
C LYS A 77 7.82 -13.66 9.46
N ARG A 78 8.64 -13.87 10.50
CA ARG A 78 10.10 -13.84 10.38
C ARG A 78 10.55 -14.96 9.43
N ASP A 79 11.42 -14.64 8.48
CA ASP A 79 11.87 -15.57 7.44
C ASP A 79 13.40 -15.52 7.35
N GLY A 80 14.06 -16.14 8.32
CA GLY A 80 15.51 -16.08 8.49
C GLY A 80 16.00 -14.81 9.19
N LEU A 81 17.28 -14.49 8.98
CA LEU A 81 17.98 -13.39 9.66
C LEU A 81 17.72 -12.02 9.02
N MET A 82 17.62 -11.96 7.69
CA MET A 82 17.55 -10.70 6.93
C MET A 82 16.17 -10.41 6.35
N TYR A 83 15.28 -11.40 6.28
CA TYR A 83 14.03 -11.31 5.55
C TYR A 83 12.81 -11.56 6.44
N THR A 84 11.68 -11.05 5.98
CA THR A 84 10.37 -11.22 6.60
C THR A 84 9.34 -11.40 5.51
N LYS A 85 8.43 -12.34 5.71
CA LYS A 85 7.28 -12.56 4.85
C LYS A 85 6.14 -11.67 5.31
N VAL A 86 5.71 -10.77 4.46
CA VAL A 86 4.43 -10.08 4.58
C VAL A 86 3.39 -10.98 3.88
N VAL A 87 2.62 -11.70 4.69
CA VAL A 87 1.56 -12.62 4.26
C VAL A 87 0.28 -11.82 4.11
N VAL A 88 -0.22 -11.71 2.88
CA VAL A 88 -1.49 -11.05 2.57
C VAL A 88 -2.51 -12.12 2.26
N VAL A 89 -3.56 -12.20 3.09
CA VAL A 89 -4.65 -13.16 2.93
C VAL A 89 -5.82 -12.43 2.28
N ALA A 90 -6.32 -12.97 1.17
CA ALA A 90 -7.47 -12.44 0.44
C ALA A 90 -8.56 -13.51 0.25
N SER A 91 -9.75 -13.10 -0.16
CA SER A 91 -10.95 -13.95 -0.31
C SER A 91 -10.86 -15.10 -1.34
N GLY A 92 -9.68 -15.39 -1.88
CA GLY A 92 -9.45 -16.53 -2.78
C GLY A 92 -7.99 -16.97 -2.91
N ASN A 93 -7.03 -16.29 -2.28
CA ASN A 93 -5.64 -16.73 -2.25
C ASN A 93 -4.92 -16.19 -1.00
N THR A 94 -3.70 -16.67 -0.79
CA THR A 94 -2.74 -16.03 0.12
C THR A 94 -1.44 -15.83 -0.64
N ILE A 95 -0.85 -14.64 -0.49
CA ILE A 95 0.41 -14.29 -1.13
C ILE A 95 1.46 -13.89 -0.09
N ASP A 96 2.65 -14.48 -0.20
CA ASP A 96 3.77 -14.22 0.69
C ASP A 96 4.78 -13.32 -0.02
N PHE A 97 4.83 -12.05 0.39
CA PHE A 97 5.86 -11.13 -0.08
C PHE A 97 7.07 -11.21 0.83
N ARG A 98 8.15 -11.84 0.37
CA ARG A 98 9.42 -11.86 1.09
C ARG A 98 10.18 -10.58 0.84
N VAL A 99 10.41 -9.81 1.89
CA VAL A 99 11.06 -8.49 1.85
C VAL A 99 12.15 -8.39 2.92
N PRO A 100 13.10 -7.45 2.82
CA PRO A 100 14.06 -7.16 3.89
C PRO A 100 13.35 -6.78 5.18
N HIS A 101 13.89 -7.18 6.34
CA HIS A 101 13.27 -6.93 7.65
C HIS A 101 12.97 -5.45 7.89
N ALA A 102 13.84 -4.55 7.41
CA ALA A 102 13.66 -3.11 7.52
C ALA A 102 12.43 -2.57 6.76
N ALA A 103 12.02 -3.21 5.65
CA ALA A 103 10.90 -2.76 4.84
C ALA A 103 9.54 -3.33 5.32
N ALA A 104 9.55 -4.46 6.03
CA ALA A 104 8.34 -5.17 6.42
C ALA A 104 7.36 -4.35 7.28
N PRO A 105 7.79 -3.55 8.28
CA PRO A 105 6.88 -2.74 9.08
C PRO A 105 6.13 -1.70 8.24
N GLY A 106 6.83 -0.99 7.35
CA GLY A 106 6.22 0.01 6.47
C GLY A 106 5.18 -0.60 5.53
N ILE A 107 5.49 -1.76 4.93
CA ILE A 107 4.55 -2.49 4.06
C ILE A 107 3.33 -2.97 4.84
N LYS A 108 3.53 -3.57 6.02
CA LYS A 108 2.43 -4.03 6.86
C LYS A 108 1.50 -2.89 7.28
N ASN A 109 2.07 -1.78 7.75
CA ASN A 109 1.30 -0.65 8.23
C ASN A 109 0.48 -0.03 7.09
N LEU A 110 1.11 0.23 5.94
CA LEU A 110 0.40 0.75 4.77
C LEU A 110 -0.76 -0.14 4.34
N LEU A 111 -0.53 -1.45 4.20
CA LEU A 111 -1.60 -2.37 3.80
C LEU A 111 -2.71 -2.45 4.84
N THR A 112 -2.37 -2.39 6.13
CA THR A 112 -3.36 -2.38 7.21
C THR A 112 -4.19 -1.10 7.17
N ASP A 113 -3.56 0.05 6.98
CA ASP A 113 -4.25 1.35 6.89
C ASP A 113 -5.15 1.42 5.64
N LEU A 114 -4.74 0.82 4.53
CA LEU A 114 -5.55 0.68 3.32
C LEU A 114 -6.77 -0.22 3.54
N VAL A 115 -6.59 -1.38 4.18
CA VAL A 115 -7.70 -2.29 4.53
C VAL A 115 -8.69 -1.62 5.48
N LEU A 116 -8.20 -0.80 6.41
CA LEU A 116 -9.02 -0.04 7.34
C LEU A 116 -9.58 1.27 6.74
N GLY A 117 -9.23 1.62 5.49
CA GLY A 117 -9.68 2.84 4.83
C GLY A 117 -9.14 4.14 5.43
N LYS A 118 -8.05 4.09 6.20
CA LYS A 118 -7.44 5.28 6.84
C LYS A 118 -6.68 6.17 5.86
N VAL A 119 -6.25 5.62 4.72
CA VAL A 119 -5.60 6.39 3.66
C VAL A 119 -6.69 6.91 2.70
N PRO A 120 -6.96 8.22 2.64
CA PRO A 120 -8.01 8.75 1.77
C PRO A 120 -7.66 8.47 0.31
N ALA A 121 -8.60 7.86 -0.42
CA ALA A 121 -8.45 7.63 -1.85
C ALA A 121 -8.49 8.99 -2.59
N PRO A 122 -7.53 9.29 -3.47
CA PRO A 122 -7.57 10.49 -4.27
C PRO A 122 -8.79 10.45 -5.20
N GLY A 123 -9.76 11.30 -4.93
CA GLY A 123 -10.96 11.48 -5.77
C GLY A 123 -12.21 10.71 -5.34
N GLN A 124 -12.32 10.21 -4.10
CA GLN A 124 -13.60 9.75 -3.58
C GLN A 124 -14.60 10.93 -3.60
N PRO A 125 -15.69 10.89 -4.40
CA PRO A 125 -16.73 11.89 -4.31
C PRO A 125 -17.37 11.76 -2.92
N ALA A 126 -17.46 12.87 -2.20
CA ALA A 126 -18.23 12.93 -0.96
C ALA A 126 -19.63 12.35 -1.17
N PRO A 127 -20.22 11.65 -0.17
CA PRO A 127 -21.57 11.14 -0.30
C PRO A 127 -22.50 12.29 -0.68
N VAL A 128 -23.06 12.17 -1.87
CA VAL A 128 -24.05 13.08 -2.41
C VAL A 128 -25.22 13.10 -1.42
N ALA A 129 -25.37 14.22 -0.72
CA ALA A 129 -26.61 14.53 -0.02
C ALA A 129 -27.75 14.59 -1.05
N PRO A 130 -28.95 14.06 -0.75
CA PRO A 130 -30.06 14.09 -1.69
C PRO A 130 -30.38 15.54 -2.05
N TYR A 131 -30.19 15.88 -3.32
CA TYR A 131 -30.46 17.21 -3.84
C TYR A 131 -31.98 17.50 -3.76
N PRO A 132 -32.40 18.67 -3.26
CA PRO A 132 -33.77 19.13 -3.49
C PRO A 132 -33.94 19.39 -5.00
N VAL A 133 -34.93 18.73 -5.59
CA VAL A 133 -35.36 18.96 -6.98
C VAL A 133 -35.77 20.43 -7.14
N HIS A 134 -34.95 21.21 -7.86
CA HIS A 134 -35.28 22.56 -8.29
C HIS A 134 -35.22 22.69 -9.81
N ALA A 135 -36.22 23.40 -10.32
CA ALA A 135 -36.62 23.66 -11.70
C ALA A 135 -35.53 24.28 -12.61
N PRO A 136 -35.70 24.30 -13.95
CA PRO A 136 -34.60 24.60 -14.87
C PRO A 136 -34.35 26.10 -15.16
N ALA A 137 -33.06 26.41 -15.36
CA ALA A 137 -32.40 27.51 -16.11
C ALA A 137 -32.39 28.94 -15.48
N PRO A 138 -31.43 29.87 -15.82
CA PRO A 138 -30.35 29.84 -16.84
C PRO A 138 -28.93 30.36 -16.41
N ALA A 139 -27.92 30.07 -17.27
CA ALA A 139 -26.63 30.76 -17.60
C ALA A 139 -25.57 31.14 -16.52
N PRO A 140 -24.25 31.14 -16.87
CA PRO A 140 -23.14 30.97 -15.92
C PRO A 140 -22.51 32.28 -15.42
N ALA A 141 -22.11 32.30 -14.13
CA ALA A 141 -21.28 33.33 -13.50
C ALA A 141 -20.34 32.68 -12.44
N PRO A 142 -19.22 33.33 -12.08
CA PRO A 142 -17.91 32.68 -11.88
C PRO A 142 -17.75 31.88 -10.58
N ALA A 143 -16.94 30.82 -10.65
CA ALA A 143 -16.59 29.95 -9.53
C ALA A 143 -15.80 30.70 -8.45
N LEU A 144 -16.36 30.78 -7.25
CA LEU A 144 -15.65 31.14 -6.02
C LEU A 144 -14.82 29.94 -5.56
N ALA A 145 -13.54 30.19 -5.28
CA ALA A 145 -12.57 29.21 -4.81
C ALA A 145 -12.97 28.58 -3.45
N PRO A 146 -12.57 27.32 -3.17
CA PRO A 146 -12.86 26.63 -1.91
C PRO A 146 -12.20 27.32 -0.72
N ALA A 147 -12.94 27.40 0.39
CA ALA A 147 -12.52 28.04 1.63
C ALA A 147 -11.35 27.28 2.29
N PRO A 148 -10.38 27.99 2.90
CA PRO A 148 -9.28 27.37 3.64
C PRO A 148 -9.79 26.71 4.92
N HIS A 149 -9.33 25.47 5.18
CA HIS A 149 -9.51 24.80 6.45
C HIS A 149 -8.75 25.56 7.54
N VAL A 150 -9.46 26.33 8.34
CA VAL A 150 -8.92 26.98 9.54
C VAL A 150 -9.09 26.01 10.71
N THR A 151 -8.07 25.20 10.99
CA THR A 151 -8.04 24.41 12.22
C THR A 151 -8.04 25.36 13.40
N SER A 152 -8.97 25.20 14.34
CA SER A 152 -9.07 26.12 15.47
C SER A 152 -7.86 25.96 16.40
N PRO A 153 -7.37 27.03 17.05
CA PRO A 153 -6.23 26.94 17.97
C PRO A 153 -6.43 25.90 19.10
N VAL A 154 -7.68 25.65 19.50
CA VAL A 154 -8.04 24.63 20.50
C VAL A 154 -7.78 23.22 19.97
N GLU A 155 -8.14 22.93 18.71
CA GLU A 155 -7.90 21.63 18.08
C GLU A 155 -6.40 21.37 17.87
N GLN A 156 -5.62 22.41 17.57
CA GLN A 156 -4.16 22.29 17.45
C GLN A 156 -3.49 21.92 18.79
N LEU A 157 -3.98 22.45 19.91
CA LEU A 157 -3.51 22.08 21.24
C LEU A 157 -3.82 20.61 21.58
N GLN A 158 -4.97 20.09 21.14
CA GLN A 158 -5.35 18.70 21.35
C GLN A 158 -4.48 17.73 20.56
N GLN A 159 -4.19 18.04 19.29
CA GLN A 159 -3.28 17.25 18.46
C GLN A 159 -1.85 17.21 19.03
N LEU A 160 -1.36 18.32 19.58
CA LEU A 160 -0.05 18.35 20.22
C LEU A 160 0.03 17.46 21.47
N ALA A 161 -1.05 17.40 22.27
CA ALA A 161 -1.10 16.53 23.44
C ALA A 161 -1.06 15.05 23.04
N GLU A 162 -1.81 14.67 22.01
CA GLU A 162 -1.83 13.30 21.49
C GLU A 162 -0.46 12.86 20.96
N LEU A 163 0.26 13.76 20.27
CA LEU A 163 1.63 13.51 19.78
C LEU A 163 2.65 13.37 20.92
N ARG A 164 2.50 14.12 22.01
CA ARG A 164 3.33 13.98 23.22
C ARG A 164 3.05 12.66 23.93
N ASP A 165 1.78 12.30 24.13
CA ASP A 165 1.38 11.02 24.76
C ASP A 165 1.82 9.80 23.93
N ALA A 166 1.88 9.94 22.59
CA ALA A 166 2.46 8.95 21.69
C ALA A 166 4.01 8.90 21.74
N GLY A 167 4.67 9.78 22.49
CA GLY A 167 6.12 9.88 22.58
C GLY A 167 6.80 10.37 21.29
N ILE A 168 6.03 10.99 20.38
CA ILE A 168 6.52 11.53 19.10
C ILE A 168 7.16 12.91 19.31
N LEU A 169 6.62 13.68 20.27
CA LEU A 169 7.18 14.96 20.69
C LEU A 169 7.78 14.85 22.08
N THR A 170 8.93 15.49 22.27
CA THR A 170 9.51 15.68 23.60
C THR A 170 8.75 16.76 24.38
N GLU A 171 8.84 16.75 25.71
CA GLU A 171 8.13 17.71 26.57
C GLU A 171 8.53 19.18 26.27
N GLU A 172 9.78 19.37 25.88
CA GLU A 172 10.36 20.67 25.51
C GLU A 172 9.73 21.21 24.21
N GLU A 173 9.60 20.34 23.19
CA GLU A 173 8.98 20.69 21.90
C GLU A 173 7.47 20.93 22.03
N PHE A 174 6.79 20.13 22.85
CA PHE A 174 5.38 20.32 23.17
C PHE A 174 5.13 21.67 23.83
N SER A 175 5.93 22.02 24.84
CA SER A 175 5.80 23.29 25.57
C SER A 175 6.02 24.50 24.67
N ALA A 176 7.03 24.46 23.80
CA ALA A 176 7.30 25.53 22.83
C ALA A 176 6.13 25.75 21.87
N LYS A 177 5.55 24.67 21.31
CA LYS A 177 4.44 24.74 20.36
C LYS A 177 3.11 25.13 20.99
N LYS A 178 2.86 24.68 22.22
CA LYS A 178 1.69 25.10 23.01
C LYS A 178 1.72 26.60 23.29
N ALA A 179 2.88 27.14 23.68
CA ALA A 179 3.05 28.57 23.92
C ALA A 179 2.84 29.41 22.65
N GLU A 180 3.35 28.94 21.51
CA GLU A 180 3.16 29.59 20.20
C GLU A 180 1.68 29.69 19.81
N ILE A 181 0.91 28.61 20.01
CA ILE A 181 -0.52 28.58 19.69
C ILE A 181 -1.33 29.45 20.65
N LEU A 182 -1.03 29.41 21.95
CA LEU A 182 -1.68 30.26 22.94
C LEU A 182 -1.38 31.76 22.73
N ALA A 183 -0.19 32.10 22.23
CA ALA A 183 0.15 33.48 21.88
C ALA A 183 -0.56 33.97 20.61
N ARG A 184 -1.09 33.05 19.79
CA ARG A 184 -1.83 33.32 18.56
C ARG A 184 -3.36 33.32 18.76
N MET A 185 -3.83 32.90 19.93
CA MET A 185 -5.23 33.03 20.36
C MET A 185 -5.53 34.47 20.80
#